data_AF-A0A0X8D453-F1
#
_entry.id   AF-A0A0X8D453-F1
#
_cell.length_a   1.000
_cell.length_b   1.000
_cell.length_c   1.000
_cell.angle_alpha   90.00
_cell.angle_beta   90.00
_cell.angle_gamma   90.00
#
_symmetry.space_group_name_H-M   'P 1'
#
loop_
_entity.id
_entity.type
_entity.pdbx_description
1 polymer ?
#
loop_
_entity_poly.entity_id
_entity_poly.type
_entity_poly.pdbx_seq_one_letter_code
_entity_poly.pdbx_strand_id
1 'polypeptide(L)' 'MKNTNEYSYFGNKENVLLQHEIETMENIMESKSKYRKIIHAGIARWVKVFQEGRIKIKTVDDLKKLIEIDLDLQRDDV' A
#
# COMPACT_ATOMS: atom_id res chain seq x y z
N MET A 1 8.52 24.52 46.19
CA MET A 1 7.69 24.93 45.04
C MET A 1 8.11 24.08 43.84
N LYS A 2 7.25 23.19 43.34
CA LYS A 2 7.56 22.41 42.14
C LYS A 2 7.22 23.30 40.94
N ASN A 3 8.22 23.88 40.29
CA ASN A 3 8.04 24.33 38.93
C ASN A 3 8.14 23.07 38.07
N THR A 4 7.06 22.73 37.39
CA THR A 4 7.10 21.79 36.27
C THR A 4 6.70 22.63 35.08
N ASN A 5 7.68 22.92 34.25
CA ASN A 5 7.52 23.65 33.00
C ASN A 5 6.39 23.04 32.16
N GLU A 6 5.38 23.86 31.84
CA GLU A 6 4.26 23.45 30.98
C GLU A 6 4.74 22.99 29.59
N TYR A 7 5.96 23.38 29.19
CA TYR A 7 6.65 22.94 27.98
C TYR A 7 6.91 21.43 27.88
N SER A 8 7.08 20.72 28.99
CA SER A 8 7.35 19.27 28.95
C SER A 8 6.12 18.44 28.54
N TYR A 9 4.91 18.93 28.83
CA TYR A 9 3.66 18.25 28.49
C TYR A 9 3.29 18.41 27.01
N PHE A 10 3.58 19.58 26.43
CA PHE A 10 3.29 19.88 25.04
C PHE A 10 4.18 19.08 24.07
N GLY A 11 5.48 18.98 24.37
CA GLY A 11 6.41 18.18 23.58
C GLY A 11 6.11 16.67 23.63
N ASN A 12 5.54 16.17 24.73
CA ASN A 12 5.14 14.77 24.83
C ASN A 12 3.93 14.46 23.92
N LYS A 13 2.92 15.35 23.89
CA LYS A 13 1.75 15.18 23.03
C LYS A 13 2.08 15.22 21.53
N GLU A 14 2.97 16.12 21.13
CA GLU A 14 3.43 16.21 19.73
C GLU A 14 4.21 14.96 19.32
N ASN A 15 5.08 14.43 20.18
CA ASN A 15 5.77 13.16 19.92
C ASN A 15 4.80 11.97 19.81
N VAL A 16 3.74 11.92 20.63
CA VAL A 16 2.72 10.87 20.54
C VAL A 16 1.93 10.95 19.23
N LEU A 17 1.61 12.15 18.75
CA LEU A 17 0.95 12.35 17.47
C LEU A 17 1.84 11.93 16.30
N LEU A 18 3.12 12.32 16.31
CA LEU A 18 4.10 11.92 15.31
C LEU A 18 4.31 10.40 15.27
N GLN A 19 4.38 9.74 16.43
CA GLN A 19 4.49 8.29 16.52
C GLN A 19 3.27 7.57 15.92
N HIS A 20 2.07 8.06 16.20
CA HIS A 20 0.84 7.51 15.62
C HIS A 20 0.80 7.69 14.09
N GLU A 21 1.25 8.83 13.57
CA GLU A 21 1.34 9.06 12.13
C GLU A 21 2.34 8.09 11.46
N ILE A 22 3.51 7.87 12.06
CA ILE A 22 4.49 6.89 11.59
C ILE A 22 3.88 5.49 11.55
N GLU A 23 3.27 5.04 12.66
CA GLU A 23 2.64 3.71 12.73
C GLU A 23 1.51 3.56 11.70
N THR A 24 0.73 4.62 11.46
CA THR A 24 -0.31 4.63 10.43
C THR A 24 0.31 4.47 9.03
N MET A 25 1.38 5.20 8.72
CA MET A 25 2.07 5.10 7.44
C MET A 25 2.72 3.73 7.24
N GLU A 26 3.35 3.16 8.27
CA GLU A 26 3.94 1.81 8.22
C GLU A 26 2.88 0.74 7.93
N ASN A 27 1.71 0.82 8.60
CA ASN A 27 0.60 -0.09 8.36
C ASN A 27 0.04 0.02 6.93
N ILE A 28 -0.03 1.25 6.38
CA ILE A 28 -0.43 1.49 4.99
C ILE A 28 0.59 0.87 4.02
N MET A 29 1.88 1.09 4.25
CA MET A 29 2.94 0.54 3.43
C MET A 29 2.95 -0.99 3.43
N GLU A 30 2.78 -1.60 4.61
CA GLU A 30 2.71 -3.06 4.73
C GLU A 30 1.50 -3.62 3.96
N SER A 31 0.35 -2.98 4.08
CA SER A 31 -0.87 -3.36 3.37
C SER A 31 -0.70 -3.25 1.86
N LYS A 32 -0.16 -2.13 1.35
CA LYS A 32 0.17 -1.94 -0.08
C LYS A 32 1.12 -3.05 -0.58
N SER A 33 2.12 -3.42 0.20
CA SER A 33 3.08 -4.50 -0.14
C SER A 33 2.39 -5.88 -0.25
N LYS A 34 1.46 -6.20 0.66
CA LYS A 34 0.66 -7.44 0.59
C LYS A 34 -0.19 -7.49 -0.68
N TYR A 35 -0.87 -6.40 -1.04
CA TYR A 35 -1.67 -6.34 -2.27
C TYR A 35 -0.81 -6.48 -3.53
N ARG A 36 0.36 -5.82 -3.60
CA ARG A 36 1.29 -5.94 -4.73
C ARG A 36 1.72 -7.39 -4.99
N LYS A 37 1.97 -8.16 -3.93
CA LYS A 37 2.31 -9.59 -4.05
C LYS A 37 1.17 -10.41 -4.67
N ILE A 38 -0.07 -10.13 -4.27
CA ILE A 38 -1.26 -10.81 -4.79
C ILE A 38 -1.46 -10.47 -6.28
N ILE A 39 -1.34 -9.19 -6.64
CA ILE A 39 -1.47 -8.73 -8.03
C ILE A 39 -0.39 -9.36 -8.92
N HIS A 40 0.87 -9.35 -8.50
CA HIS A 40 1.95 -10.01 -9.23
C HIS A 40 1.70 -11.51 -9.44
N ALA A 41 1.24 -12.22 -8.41
CA ALA A 41 0.89 -13.64 -8.53
C ALA A 41 -0.29 -13.86 -9.50
N GLY A 42 -1.27 -12.97 -9.49
CA GLY A 42 -2.40 -12.94 -10.41
C GLY A 42 -1.96 -12.76 -11.87
N ILE A 43 -1.13 -11.74 -12.14
CA ILE A 43 -0.56 -11.46 -13.46
C ILE A 43 0.27 -12.66 -13.94
N ALA A 44 1.16 -13.20 -13.09
CA ALA A 44 2.00 -14.34 -13.46
C ALA A 44 1.17 -15.58 -13.83
N ARG A 45 0.12 -15.89 -13.05
CA ARG A 45 -0.80 -16.98 -13.36
C ARG A 45 -1.54 -16.70 -14.67
N TRP A 46 -2.03 -15.47 -14.87
CA TRP A 46 -2.72 -15.09 -16.10
C TRP A 46 -1.83 -15.24 -17.33
N VAL A 47 -0.59 -14.74 -17.29
CA VAL A 47 0.39 -14.86 -18.37
C VAL A 47 0.66 -16.33 -18.70
N LYS A 48 0.79 -17.19 -17.70
CA LYS A 48 0.98 -18.63 -17.90
C LYS A 48 -0.19 -19.27 -18.64
N VAL A 49 -1.42 -19.03 -18.20
CA VAL A 49 -2.62 -19.64 -18.82
C VAL A 49 -2.86 -19.05 -20.23
N PHE A 50 -2.46 -17.80 -20.49
CA PHE A 50 -2.44 -17.20 -21.82
C PHE A 50 -1.42 -17.90 -22.75
N GLN A 51 -0.17 -18.10 -22.30
CA GLN A 51 0.86 -18.80 -23.08
C GLN A 51 0.47 -20.24 -23.40
N GLU A 52 -0.24 -20.92 -22.50
CA GLU A 52 -0.75 -22.28 -22.71
C GLU A 52 -1.91 -22.35 -23.73
N GLY A 53 -2.37 -21.21 -24.29
CA GLY A 53 -3.45 -21.17 -25.27
C GLY A 53 -4.83 -21.55 -24.72
N ARG A 54 -4.94 -21.75 -23.40
CA ARG A 54 -6.19 -22.13 -22.72
C ARG A 54 -7.18 -20.97 -22.61
N ILE A 55 -6.71 -19.73 -22.72
CA ILE A 55 -7.55 -18.52 -22.79
C ILE A 55 -7.37 -17.91 -24.18
N LYS A 56 -8.45 -17.84 -24.97
CA LYS A 56 -8.53 -16.93 -26.11
C LYS A 56 -8.96 -15.56 -25.58
N ILE A 57 -8.02 -14.61 -25.51
CA ILE A 57 -8.33 -13.23 -25.15
C ILE A 57 -9.26 -12.66 -26.22
N LYS A 58 -10.55 -12.48 -25.89
CA LYS A 58 -11.47 -11.67 -26.70
C LYS A 58 -11.43 -10.19 -26.32
N THR A 59 -11.09 -9.88 -25.07
CA THR A 59 -10.96 -8.51 -24.55
C THR A 59 -9.84 -8.45 -23.51
N VAL A 60 -8.90 -7.52 -23.68
CA VAL A 60 -7.68 -7.30 -22.87
C VAL A 60 -8.00 -6.66 -21.49
N ASP A 61 -9.27 -6.68 -21.08
CA ASP A 61 -9.82 -5.80 -20.04
C ASP A 61 -9.43 -6.20 -18.61
N ASP A 62 -9.36 -7.50 -18.30
CA ASP A 62 -8.99 -7.98 -16.96
C ASP A 62 -7.51 -7.74 -16.63
N LEU A 63 -6.62 -7.90 -17.63
CA LEU A 63 -5.21 -7.57 -17.47
C LEU A 63 -5.02 -6.06 -17.30
N LYS A 64 -5.75 -5.27 -18.09
CA LYS A 64 -5.73 -3.81 -17.99
C LYS A 64 -6.13 -3.36 -16.58
N LYS A 65 -7.22 -3.91 -16.02
CA LYS A 65 -7.66 -3.63 -14.64
C LYS A 65 -6.61 -4.04 -13.60
N LEU A 66 -5.96 -5.19 -13.76
CA LEU A 66 -4.89 -5.62 -12.85
C LEU A 66 -3.67 -4.69 -12.87
N ILE A 67 -3.30 -4.19 -14.06
CA ILE A 67 -2.20 -3.23 -14.22
C ILE A 67 -2.59 -1.85 -13.66
N GLU A 68 -3.82 -1.40 -13.90
CA GLU A 68 -4.35 -0.14 -13.33
C GLU A 68 -4.29 -0.17 -11.80
N ILE A 69 -4.74 -1.26 -11.18
CA ILE A 69 -4.65 -1.43 -9.72
C ILE A 69 -3.19 -1.41 -9.23
N ASP A 70 -2.26 -2.04 -9.95
CA ASP A 70 -0.84 -2.02 -9.59
C ASP A 70 -0.25 -0.60 -9.67
N LEU A 71 -0.60 0.16 -10.72
CA LEU A 71 -0.17 1.55 -10.90
C LEU A 71 -0.76 2.47 -9.83
N ASP A 72 -2.04 2.30 -9.48
CA ASP A 72 -2.68 3.06 -8.41
C ASP A 72 -2.05 2.74 -7.05
N LEU A 73 -1.67 1.49 -6.80
CA LEU A 73 -0.93 1.10 -5.59
C LEU A 73 0.50 1.67 -5.55
N GLN A 74 1.10 1.98 -6.70
CA GLN A 74 2.41 2.63 -6.84
C GLN A 74 2.35 4.15 -6.77
N ARG A 75 1.17 4.77 -6.96
CA ARG A 75 1.01 6.20 -6.72
C ARG A 75 1.14 6.44 -5.21
N ASP A 76 2.21 7.15 -4.87
CA ASP A 76 2.31 7.86 -3.62
C ASP A 76 1.44 9.10 -3.80
N ASP A 77 0.19 9.03 -3.32
CA ASP A 77 -0.62 10.22 -3.14
C ASP A 77 0.10 11.08 -2.10
N VAL A 78 0.81 12.11 -2.60
CA VAL A 78 1.46 13.18 -1.84
C VAL A 78 0.42 13.97 -1.05
#